data_AF-A0A378IN27-F1
#
_entry.id   AF-A0A378IN27-F1
#
_cell.length_a   1.000
_cell.length_b   1.000
_cell.length_c   1.000
_cell.angle_alpha   90.00
_cell.angle_beta   90.00
_cell.angle_gamma   90.00
#
_symmetry.space_group_name_H-M   'P 1'
#
loop_
_entity.id
_entity.type
_entity.pdbx_description
1 polymer ?
#
loop_
_entity_poly.entity_id
_entity_poly.type
_entity_poly.pdbx_seq_one_letter_code
_entity_poly.pdbx_strand_id
1 'polypeptide(L)'
;MYKWLENIDLSSFSAQIEDFVNHLVDPASLMIPDDPVFVSYRQFEQLRLMSANSLQEMSKQMEESRQFIAKAPHDKSEIALVVQNNNTDKPYETELKNILRFLVEDGKDKAQIRMICNAINGGLIMAHMAAKQNAEAAMAIINRIKQIGDKNVAPLVDEYWKILQSSDKTSGFKLLPQYLEELITQQAVELESHRKKLRDDGGEDLTKEEVICPLTRQVINASNSLATQSHATQFMMLIVVLAQLAKIKNSELDEFISSQDNDYVNKCFELLQQYVKDPKQLLFTEQQHEFLNQLGMNKVLQQWQTQNIHEHSAVKTEDKEPSNQESISLAGVKDIEIDSVEKHQHSPSACRFFKLTPKSNEGTEKTLSYTP
;
A
#
# COMPACT_ATOMS: atom_id res chain seq x y z
N MET A 1 -11.81 36.06 0.30
CA MET A 1 -12.58 35.19 -0.61
C MET A 1 -12.93 36.01 -1.86
N TYR A 2 -12.71 35.46 -3.05
CA TYR A 2 -12.95 36.18 -4.31
C TYR A 2 -14.46 36.31 -4.59
N LYS A 3 -14.95 37.52 -4.91
CA LYS A 3 -16.39 37.79 -5.14
C LYS A 3 -17.04 36.86 -6.18
N TRP A 4 -16.30 36.46 -7.20
CA TRP A 4 -16.83 35.58 -8.26
C TRP A 4 -17.15 34.16 -7.78
N LEU A 5 -16.49 33.71 -6.70
CA LEU A 5 -16.72 32.38 -6.11
C LEU A 5 -18.10 32.30 -5.41
N GLU A 6 -18.62 33.42 -4.90
CA GLU A 6 -19.92 33.46 -4.22
C GLU A 6 -21.09 33.10 -5.15
N ASN A 7 -20.88 33.26 -6.45
CA ASN A 7 -21.86 33.02 -7.50
C ASN A 7 -21.73 31.61 -8.13
N ILE A 8 -20.78 30.79 -7.67
CA ILE A 8 -20.63 29.42 -8.17
C ILE A 8 -21.67 28.53 -7.50
N ASP A 9 -22.42 27.79 -8.30
CA ASP A 9 -23.38 26.80 -7.82
C ASP A 9 -23.04 25.40 -8.36
N LEU A 10 -22.56 24.53 -7.48
CA LEU A 10 -22.28 23.13 -7.76
C LEU A 10 -23.31 22.15 -7.14
N SER A 11 -24.48 22.64 -6.71
CA SER A 11 -25.52 21.80 -6.09
C SER A 11 -25.91 20.59 -6.94
N SER A 12 -25.92 20.72 -8.27
CA SER A 12 -26.21 19.62 -9.21
C SER A 12 -25.14 18.52 -9.27
N PHE A 13 -23.94 18.76 -8.71
CA PHE A 13 -22.81 17.83 -8.70
C PHE A 13 -22.50 17.29 -7.29
N SER A 14 -23.23 17.75 -6.26
CA SER A 14 -22.90 17.45 -4.85
C SER A 14 -22.78 15.95 -4.57
N ALA A 15 -23.73 15.14 -5.05
CA ALA A 15 -23.71 13.69 -4.85
C ALA A 15 -22.50 13.00 -5.49
N GLN A 16 -22.05 13.48 -6.66
CA GLN A 16 -20.87 12.92 -7.35
C GLN A 16 -19.58 13.31 -6.64
N ILE A 17 -19.51 14.56 -6.16
CA ILE A 17 -18.36 15.04 -5.39
C ILE A 17 -18.27 14.32 -4.05
N GLU A 18 -19.38 14.15 -3.34
CA GLU A 18 -19.45 13.43 -2.07
C GLU A 18 -19.03 11.97 -2.24
N ASP A 19 -19.57 11.27 -3.25
CA ASP A 19 -19.16 9.90 -3.57
C ASP A 19 -17.64 9.83 -3.81
N PHE A 20 -17.09 10.75 -4.59
CA PHE A 20 -15.65 10.72 -4.85
C PHE A 20 -14.78 11.04 -3.63
N VAL A 21 -15.18 12.01 -2.81
CA VAL A 21 -14.46 12.36 -1.56
C VAL A 21 -14.33 11.13 -0.66
N ASN A 22 -15.38 10.32 -0.54
CA ASN A 22 -15.35 9.05 0.22
C ASN A 22 -14.34 8.03 -0.34
N HIS A 23 -13.88 8.18 -1.59
CA HIS A 23 -12.93 7.30 -2.25
C HIS A 23 -11.52 7.91 -2.39
N LEU A 24 -11.27 9.11 -1.86
CA LEU A 24 -9.94 9.74 -1.80
C LEU A 24 -8.97 9.02 -0.85
N VAL A 25 -9.51 8.14 -0.03
CA VAL A 25 -8.82 7.40 1.01
C VAL A 25 -7.73 6.49 0.41
N ASP A 26 -6.51 6.63 0.92
CA ASP A 26 -5.39 5.80 0.56
C ASP A 26 -5.66 4.33 0.98
N PRO A 27 -5.54 3.34 0.08
CA PRO A 27 -5.71 1.92 0.41
C PRO A 27 -4.76 1.37 1.47
N ALA A 28 -3.62 2.02 1.73
CA ALA A 28 -2.63 1.58 2.70
C ALA A 28 -2.87 2.21 4.08
N SER A 29 -3.07 3.53 4.16
CA SER A 29 -3.26 4.24 5.44
C SER A 29 -4.71 4.33 5.88
N LEU A 30 -5.66 4.10 4.97
CA LEU A 30 -7.10 4.32 5.17
C LEU A 30 -7.44 5.77 5.58
N MET A 31 -6.63 6.74 5.13
CA MET A 31 -6.89 8.17 5.29
C MET A 31 -6.70 8.94 3.98
N ILE A 32 -7.26 10.14 3.89
CA ILE A 32 -6.94 11.07 2.78
C ILE A 32 -5.45 11.44 2.90
N PRO A 33 -4.64 11.25 1.84
CA PRO A 33 -3.20 11.46 1.92
C PRO A 33 -2.83 12.95 1.96
N ASP A 34 -2.01 13.34 2.94
CA ASP A 34 -1.39 14.68 3.03
C ASP A 34 -0.34 14.93 1.93
N ASP A 35 0.24 13.85 1.41
CA ASP A 35 1.30 13.82 0.42
C ASP A 35 0.88 13.01 -0.83
N PRO A 36 -0.21 13.43 -1.51
CA PRO A 36 -0.82 12.63 -2.56
C PRO A 36 0.11 12.42 -3.75
N VAL A 37 0.06 11.23 -4.34
CA VAL A 37 0.66 10.86 -5.62
C VAL A 37 -0.37 10.12 -6.47
N PHE A 38 -0.31 10.29 -7.79
CA PHE A 38 -1.09 9.46 -8.71
C PHE A 38 -0.46 8.07 -8.81
N VAL A 39 -1.30 7.04 -8.67
CA VAL A 39 -0.87 5.66 -8.78
C VAL A 39 -0.67 5.27 -10.25
N SER A 40 0.55 4.87 -10.59
CA SER A 40 0.91 4.32 -11.90
C SER A 40 0.89 2.79 -11.83
N TYR A 41 -0.17 2.14 -12.28
CA TYR A 41 -0.20 0.67 -12.34
C TYR A 41 0.44 0.13 -13.61
N ARG A 42 0.95 -1.11 -13.55
CA ARG A 42 1.56 -1.79 -14.71
C ARG A 42 0.55 -2.11 -15.83
N GLN A 43 -0.67 -2.52 -15.48
CA GLN A 43 -1.65 -3.09 -16.43
C GLN A 43 -3.04 -2.41 -16.37
N PHE A 44 -3.22 -1.41 -15.51
CA PHE A 44 -4.55 -0.90 -15.18
C PHE A 44 -4.57 0.62 -15.06
N GLU A 45 -5.25 1.30 -15.97
CA GLU A 45 -5.29 2.77 -15.96
C GLU A 45 -6.53 3.29 -15.21
N GLN A 46 -6.45 3.32 -13.89
CA GLN A 46 -7.42 4.04 -13.06
C GLN A 46 -6.74 5.18 -12.31
N LEU A 47 -7.35 6.37 -12.40
CA LEU A 47 -6.96 7.51 -11.60
C LEU A 47 -7.21 7.21 -10.12
N ARG A 48 -6.13 7.14 -9.35
CA ARG A 48 -6.16 6.93 -7.90
C ARG A 48 -5.06 7.75 -7.25
N LEU A 49 -5.34 8.23 -6.04
CA LEU A 49 -4.36 8.87 -5.18
C LEU A 49 -3.90 7.90 -4.08
N MET A 50 -2.63 8.01 -3.72
CA MET A 50 -2.01 7.34 -2.57
C MET A 50 -1.06 8.31 -1.87
N SER A 51 -0.70 8.04 -0.63
CA SER A 51 0.38 8.71 0.09
C SER A 51 1.73 8.33 -0.49
N ALA A 52 2.58 9.33 -0.74
CA ALA A 52 3.98 9.10 -1.10
C ALA A 52 4.71 8.31 0.00
N ASN A 53 4.47 8.63 1.28
CA ASN A 53 5.04 7.93 2.42
C ASN A 53 4.65 6.46 2.45
N SER A 54 3.35 6.14 2.28
CA SER A 54 2.91 4.73 2.22
C SER A 54 3.57 3.98 1.07
N LEU A 55 3.72 4.62 -0.09
CA LEU A 55 4.39 4.02 -1.25
C LEU A 55 5.89 3.78 -1.03
N GLN A 56 6.57 4.71 -0.35
CA GLN A 56 7.97 4.57 0.04
C GLN A 56 8.14 3.44 1.07
N GLU A 57 7.25 3.33 2.05
CA GLU A 57 7.29 2.25 3.04
C GLU A 57 7.09 0.88 2.39
N MET A 58 6.12 0.75 1.49
CA MET A 58 5.95 -0.48 0.71
C MET A 58 7.22 -0.81 -0.10
N SER A 59 7.83 0.19 -0.74
CA SER A 59 9.07 0.01 -1.51
C SER A 59 10.22 -0.47 -0.62
N LYS A 60 10.34 0.10 0.58
CA LYS A 60 11.31 -0.31 1.60
C LYS A 60 11.10 -1.76 2.04
N GLN A 61 9.86 -2.17 2.32
CA GLN A 61 9.55 -3.56 2.69
C GLN A 61 9.88 -4.57 1.57
N MET A 62 9.68 -4.19 0.31
CA MET A 62 10.09 -5.02 -0.83
C MET A 62 11.61 -5.11 -0.94
N GLU A 63 12.34 -4.02 -0.72
CA GLU A 63 13.80 -4.02 -0.71
C GLU A 63 14.38 -4.86 0.44
N GLU A 64 13.83 -4.75 1.65
CA GLU A 64 14.17 -5.64 2.77
C GLU A 64 13.98 -7.12 2.41
N SER A 65 12.90 -7.44 1.68
CA SER A 65 12.64 -8.80 1.20
C SER A 65 13.68 -9.25 0.16
N ARG A 66 14.08 -8.37 -0.77
CA ARG A 66 15.15 -8.66 -1.75
C ARG A 66 16.47 -8.92 -1.05
N GLN A 67 16.82 -8.12 -0.05
CA GLN A 67 18.04 -8.29 0.74
C GLN A 67 18.03 -9.59 1.54
N PHE A 68 16.89 -9.97 2.14
CA PHE A 68 16.75 -11.24 2.84
C PHE A 68 17.01 -12.42 1.90
N ILE A 69 16.38 -12.43 0.71
CA ILE A 69 16.57 -13.49 -0.28
C ILE A 69 18.00 -13.52 -0.81
N ALA A 70 18.62 -12.36 -1.03
CA ALA A 70 19.99 -12.27 -1.52
C ALA A 70 21.03 -12.84 -0.54
N LYS A 71 20.75 -12.82 0.77
CA LYS A 71 21.62 -13.41 1.80
C LYS A 71 21.50 -14.94 1.85
N ALA A 72 20.35 -15.52 1.50
CA ALA A 72 20.08 -16.94 1.69
C ALA A 72 21.08 -17.90 0.98
N PRO A 73 21.53 -17.65 -0.27
CA PRO A 73 22.53 -18.50 -0.92
C PRO A 73 23.89 -18.56 -0.21
N HIS A 74 24.20 -17.56 0.63
CA HIS A 74 25.45 -17.49 1.37
C HIS A 74 25.36 -18.14 2.76
N ASP A 75 24.16 -18.49 3.21
CA ASP A 75 23.95 -19.17 4.49
C ASP A 75 24.10 -20.69 4.35
N LYS A 76 25.30 -21.18 4.70
CA LYS A 76 25.61 -22.62 4.73
C LYS A 76 24.94 -23.38 5.88
N SER A 77 24.50 -22.66 6.92
CA SER A 77 23.89 -23.25 8.11
C SER A 77 22.40 -23.52 7.95
N GLU A 78 21.75 -22.83 7.00
CA GLU A 78 20.30 -22.79 6.77
C GLU A 78 19.47 -22.29 7.97
N ILE A 79 20.10 -21.68 8.97
CA ILE A 79 19.42 -21.10 10.14
C ILE A 79 19.93 -19.68 10.47
N ALA A 80 20.95 -19.16 9.77
CA ALA A 80 21.61 -17.91 10.14
C ALA A 80 20.66 -16.71 10.08
N LEU A 81 19.70 -16.72 9.16
CA LEU A 81 18.76 -15.63 8.98
C LEU A 81 17.70 -15.56 10.09
N VAL A 82 17.39 -16.68 10.75
CA VAL A 82 16.34 -16.77 11.78
C VAL A 82 16.87 -16.96 13.20
N VAL A 83 18.09 -17.51 13.33
CA VAL A 83 18.75 -17.73 14.63
C VAL A 83 19.13 -16.40 15.30
N GLN A 84 19.18 -15.30 14.56
CA GLN A 84 19.46 -13.97 15.09
C GLN A 84 18.21 -13.22 15.60
N ASN A 85 17.00 -13.72 15.27
CA ASN A 85 15.76 -13.05 15.67
C ASN A 85 15.50 -13.19 17.18
N ASN A 86 14.98 -12.15 17.85
CA ASN A 86 14.79 -12.16 19.31
C ASN A 86 13.49 -12.84 19.79
N ASN A 87 12.69 -13.41 18.88
CA ASN A 87 11.44 -14.07 19.24
C ASN A 87 11.72 -15.48 19.80
N THR A 88 11.80 -15.61 21.11
CA THR A 88 11.75 -16.91 21.81
C THR A 88 10.73 -16.83 22.94
N ASP A 89 9.73 -17.71 22.90
CA ASP A 89 8.61 -17.69 23.85
C ASP A 89 8.95 -18.39 25.17
N LYS A 90 10.01 -19.23 25.21
CA LYS A 90 10.42 -19.99 26.41
C LYS A 90 11.89 -19.75 26.76
N PRO A 91 12.24 -19.56 28.05
CA PRO A 91 13.62 -19.31 28.47
C PRO A 91 14.63 -20.40 28.04
N TYR A 92 14.22 -21.67 28.03
CA TYR A 92 15.11 -22.75 27.60
C TYR A 92 15.38 -22.71 26.09
N GLU A 93 14.44 -22.23 25.27
CA GLU A 93 14.62 -22.11 23.81
C GLU A 93 15.65 -21.02 23.50
N THR A 94 15.71 -19.97 24.32
CA THR A 94 16.76 -18.94 24.24
C THR A 94 18.15 -19.56 24.36
N GLU A 95 18.34 -20.50 25.30
CA GLU A 95 19.63 -21.16 25.47
C GLU A 95 19.94 -22.16 24.35
N LEU A 96 18.94 -22.91 23.87
CA LEU A 96 19.10 -23.74 22.66
C LEU A 96 19.49 -22.88 21.45
N LYS A 97 18.88 -21.71 21.32
CA LYS A 97 19.18 -20.73 20.27
C LYS A 97 20.58 -20.14 20.40
N ASN A 98 21.05 -19.87 21.62
CA ASN A 98 22.42 -19.42 21.88
C ASN A 98 23.44 -20.45 21.40
N ILE A 99 23.21 -21.73 21.69
CA ILE A 99 24.07 -22.82 21.23
C ILE A 99 24.12 -22.85 19.70
N LEU A 100 22.97 -22.78 19.03
CA LEU A 100 22.91 -22.80 17.57
C LEU A 100 23.55 -21.54 16.95
N ARG A 101 23.33 -20.35 17.53
CA ARG A 101 23.94 -19.09 17.10
C ARG A 101 25.46 -19.20 17.15
N PHE A 102 26.01 -19.74 18.23
CA PHE A 102 27.45 -19.95 18.37
C PHE A 102 28.01 -20.82 17.23
N LEU A 103 27.33 -21.92 16.89
CA LEU A 103 27.78 -22.81 15.81
C LEU A 103 27.72 -22.14 14.42
N VAL A 104 26.73 -21.26 14.21
CA VAL A 104 26.63 -20.45 12.98
C VAL A 104 27.78 -19.43 12.89
N GLU A 105 28.08 -18.73 13.99
CA GLU A 105 29.17 -17.76 14.06
C GLU A 105 30.55 -18.41 13.86
N ASP A 106 30.72 -19.65 14.33
CA ASP A 106 31.90 -20.48 14.09
C ASP A 106 32.00 -21.00 12.63
N GLY A 107 31.03 -20.64 11.78
CA GLY A 107 31.03 -20.94 10.34
C GLY A 107 30.68 -22.39 10.00
N LYS A 108 30.04 -23.12 10.91
CA LYS A 108 29.62 -24.51 10.67
C LYS A 108 28.48 -24.56 9.64
N ASP A 109 28.55 -25.54 8.74
CA ASP A 109 27.45 -25.81 7.81
C ASP A 109 26.32 -26.65 8.47
N LYS A 110 25.18 -26.75 7.80
CA LYS A 110 24.01 -27.51 8.28
C LYS A 110 24.34 -28.95 8.70
N ALA A 111 25.17 -29.66 7.95
CA ALA A 111 25.50 -31.05 8.23
C ALA A 111 26.37 -31.16 9.49
N GLN A 112 27.34 -30.26 9.64
CA GLN A 112 28.19 -30.14 10.82
C GLN A 112 27.38 -29.78 12.07
N ILE A 113 26.48 -28.78 11.98
CA ILE A 113 25.60 -28.37 13.08
C ILE A 113 24.72 -29.55 13.49
N ARG A 114 24.06 -30.23 12.54
CA ARG A 114 23.20 -31.39 12.83
C ARG A 114 23.99 -32.52 13.50
N MET A 115 25.21 -32.80 13.04
CA MET A 115 26.08 -33.81 13.65
C MET A 115 26.43 -33.44 15.11
N ILE A 116 26.83 -32.19 15.36
CA ILE A 116 27.17 -31.69 16.70
C ILE A 116 25.95 -31.76 17.62
N CYS A 117 24.78 -31.27 17.17
CA CYS A 117 23.54 -31.32 17.95
C CYS A 117 23.16 -32.76 18.33
N ASN A 118 23.25 -33.70 17.39
CA ASN A 118 22.96 -35.10 17.64
C ASN A 118 23.96 -35.75 18.61
N ALA A 119 25.26 -35.45 18.46
CA ALA A 119 26.31 -35.97 19.33
C ALA A 119 26.15 -35.46 20.77
N ILE A 120 25.92 -34.16 20.95
CA ILE A 120 25.68 -33.57 22.27
C ILE A 120 24.40 -34.16 22.88
N ASN A 121 23.28 -34.17 22.14
CA ASN A 121 22.01 -34.68 22.65
C ASN A 121 22.08 -36.17 23.04
N GLY A 122 22.60 -37.03 22.15
CA GLY A 122 22.74 -38.45 22.43
C GLY A 122 23.68 -38.72 23.61
N GLY A 123 24.78 -37.98 23.69
CA GLY A 123 25.71 -38.06 24.80
C GLY A 123 25.10 -37.64 26.14
N LEU A 124 24.36 -36.53 26.17
CA LEU A 124 23.72 -36.05 27.40
C LEU A 124 22.56 -36.96 27.85
N ILE A 125 21.83 -37.56 26.92
CA ILE A 125 20.83 -38.60 27.24
C ILE A 125 21.52 -39.82 27.89
N MET A 126 22.63 -40.30 27.32
CA MET A 126 23.41 -41.39 27.91
C MET A 126 23.95 -41.03 29.29
N ALA A 127 24.48 -39.81 29.47
CA ALA A 127 24.93 -39.32 30.78
C ALA A 127 23.78 -39.28 31.79
N HIS A 128 22.59 -38.81 31.38
CA HIS A 128 21.41 -38.80 32.23
C HIS A 128 20.96 -40.21 32.65
N MET A 129 21.00 -41.18 31.73
CA MET A 129 20.69 -42.58 32.04
C MET A 129 21.73 -43.19 33.00
N ALA A 130 23.01 -42.91 32.77
CA ALA A 130 24.10 -43.38 33.63
C ALA A 130 24.02 -42.75 35.03
N ALA A 131 23.63 -41.47 35.15
CA ALA A 131 23.53 -40.76 36.42
C ALA A 131 22.56 -41.41 37.42
N LYS A 132 21.56 -42.15 36.93
CA LYS A 132 20.62 -42.93 37.77
C LYS A 132 21.28 -44.11 38.48
N GLN A 133 22.41 -44.59 37.96
CA GLN A 133 23.12 -45.77 38.46
C GLN A 133 24.47 -45.40 39.08
N ASN A 134 25.19 -44.45 38.48
CA ASN A 134 26.49 -43.97 38.94
C ASN A 134 26.76 -42.55 38.42
N ALA A 135 26.92 -41.59 39.34
CA ALA A 135 27.20 -40.19 39.02
C ALA A 135 28.58 -39.98 38.37
N GLU A 136 29.61 -40.74 38.76
CA GLU A 136 30.95 -40.64 38.16
C GLU A 136 30.96 -41.10 36.70
N ALA A 137 30.18 -42.14 36.38
CA ALA A 137 30.02 -42.61 35.01
C ALA A 137 29.33 -41.56 34.12
N ALA A 138 28.33 -40.85 34.65
CA ALA A 138 27.69 -39.73 33.94
C ALA A 138 28.67 -38.59 33.65
N MET A 139 29.49 -38.21 34.65
CA MET A 139 30.50 -37.16 34.48
C MET A 139 31.60 -37.55 33.49
N ALA A 140 32.00 -38.83 33.45
CA ALA A 140 32.94 -39.34 32.46
C ALA A 140 32.40 -39.21 31.02
N ILE A 141 31.11 -39.48 30.82
CA ILE A 141 30.42 -39.31 29.53
C ILE A 141 30.39 -37.81 29.16
N ILE A 142 30.00 -36.93 30.08
CA ILE A 142 29.96 -35.47 29.85
C ILE A 142 31.34 -34.94 29.45
N ASN A 143 32.40 -35.32 30.19
CA ASN A 143 33.76 -34.92 29.88
C ASN A 143 34.22 -35.42 28.50
N ARG A 144 33.76 -36.61 28.08
CA ARG A 144 34.05 -37.14 26.75
C ARG A 144 33.32 -36.36 25.65
N ILE A 145 32.08 -35.93 25.87
CA ILE A 145 31.34 -35.09 24.90
C ILE A 145 31.99 -33.72 24.74
N LYS A 146 32.49 -33.13 25.82
CA LYS A 146 33.28 -31.87 25.76
C LYS A 146 34.54 -31.99 24.89
N GLN A 147 35.03 -33.21 24.68
CA GLN A 147 36.17 -33.52 23.81
C GLN A 147 35.75 -33.87 22.36
N ILE A 148 34.45 -34.05 22.08
CA ILE A 148 33.91 -34.46 20.75
C ILE A 148 33.80 -33.26 19.77
N GLY A 149 34.30 -32.08 20.12
CA GLY A 149 34.28 -30.91 19.24
C GLY A 149 35.52 -30.03 19.34
N ASP A 150 35.51 -28.93 18.60
CA ASP A 150 36.45 -27.81 18.79
C ASP A 150 36.41 -27.34 20.25
N LYS A 151 37.48 -26.68 20.72
CA LYS A 151 37.61 -26.15 22.09
C LYS A 151 36.41 -25.31 22.56
N ASN A 152 35.63 -24.81 21.62
CA ASN A 152 34.48 -23.95 21.85
C ASN A 152 33.16 -24.70 22.10
N VAL A 153 33.11 -26.04 21.97
CA VAL A 153 31.90 -26.84 22.18
C VAL A 153 31.67 -27.16 23.67
N ALA A 154 32.73 -27.18 24.47
CA ALA A 154 32.64 -27.56 25.89
C ALA A 154 31.68 -26.66 26.72
N PRO A 155 31.67 -25.33 26.57
CA PRO A 155 30.68 -24.47 27.23
C PRO A 155 29.23 -24.79 26.84
N LEU A 156 28.99 -25.12 25.57
CA LEU A 156 27.65 -25.45 25.04
C LEU A 156 27.09 -26.73 25.68
N VAL A 157 27.96 -27.70 25.94
CA VAL A 157 27.59 -28.97 26.61
C VAL A 157 27.16 -28.70 28.05
N ASP A 158 27.86 -27.81 28.75
CA ASP A 158 27.52 -27.44 30.13
C ASP A 158 26.19 -26.69 30.21
N GLU A 159 25.95 -25.76 29.29
CA GLU A 159 24.67 -25.04 29.19
C GLU A 159 23.52 -25.99 28.90
N TYR A 160 23.67 -26.87 27.89
CA TYR A 160 22.59 -27.80 27.55
C TYR A 160 22.33 -28.83 28.65
N TRP A 161 23.36 -29.26 29.36
CA TRP A 161 23.20 -30.15 30.51
C TRP A 161 22.42 -29.49 31.65
N LYS A 162 22.69 -28.21 31.95
CA LYS A 162 21.91 -27.44 32.95
C LYS A 162 20.44 -27.38 32.56
N ILE A 163 20.14 -27.08 31.29
CA ILE A 163 18.77 -27.05 30.77
C ILE A 163 18.07 -28.38 31.02
N LEU A 164 18.70 -29.51 30.66
CA LEU A 164 18.12 -30.85 30.84
C LEU A 164 17.89 -31.24 32.31
N GLN A 165 18.67 -30.67 33.23
CA GLN A 165 18.50 -30.88 34.67
C GLN A 165 17.38 -30.00 35.25
N SER A 166 17.22 -28.76 34.76
CA SER A 166 16.26 -27.78 35.28
C SER A 166 14.89 -27.82 34.59
N SER A 167 14.80 -28.39 33.39
CA SER A 167 13.56 -28.42 32.61
C SER A 167 12.55 -29.37 33.27
N ASP A 168 11.39 -28.83 33.66
CA ASP A 168 10.25 -29.63 34.10
C ASP A 168 9.74 -30.45 32.90
N LYS A 169 10.08 -31.75 32.88
CA LYS A 169 9.88 -32.67 31.73
C LYS A 169 8.40 -32.92 31.40
N THR A 170 7.50 -32.35 32.17
CA THR A 170 6.05 -32.46 32.06
C THR A 170 5.45 -31.58 30.96
N SER A 171 6.21 -30.61 30.40
CA SER A 171 5.68 -29.64 29.42
C SER A 171 6.54 -29.48 28.16
N GLY A 172 6.26 -30.27 27.11
CA GLY A 172 6.65 -29.96 25.72
C GLY A 172 8.09 -29.45 25.52
N PHE A 173 9.06 -30.04 26.21
CA PHE A 173 10.48 -29.69 26.12
C PHE A 173 11.05 -30.15 24.78
N LYS A 174 11.69 -29.24 24.04
CA LYS A 174 12.32 -29.54 22.76
C LYS A 174 13.79 -29.90 22.94
N LEU A 175 14.22 -30.98 22.31
CA LEU A 175 15.63 -31.34 22.23
C LEU A 175 16.38 -30.44 21.24
N LEU A 176 17.68 -30.25 21.44
CA LEU A 176 18.50 -29.40 20.56
C LEU A 176 18.39 -29.78 19.07
N PRO A 177 18.42 -31.07 18.67
CA PRO A 177 18.18 -31.44 17.28
C PRO A 177 16.78 -31.10 16.78
N GLN A 178 15.75 -31.21 17.62
CA GLN A 178 14.38 -30.86 17.23
C GLN A 178 14.25 -29.36 17.01
N TYR A 179 14.82 -28.55 17.90
CA TYR A 179 14.83 -27.09 17.78
C TYR A 179 15.62 -26.63 16.54
N LEU A 180 16.72 -27.31 16.19
CA LEU A 180 17.44 -27.07 14.94
C LEU A 180 16.53 -27.28 13.72
N GLU A 181 15.81 -28.40 13.63
CA GLU A 181 14.92 -28.67 12.49
C GLU A 181 13.76 -27.67 12.41
N GLU A 182 13.25 -27.19 13.54
CA GLU A 182 12.27 -26.10 13.58
C GLU A 182 12.83 -24.81 12.98
N LEU A 183 14.04 -24.40 13.35
CA LEU A 183 14.67 -23.19 12.79
C LEU A 183 14.96 -23.35 11.28
N ILE A 184 15.41 -24.52 10.83
CA ILE A 184 15.59 -24.79 9.39
C ILE A 184 14.26 -24.62 8.65
N THR A 185 13.19 -25.19 9.19
CA THR A 185 11.84 -25.07 8.62
C THR A 185 11.37 -23.62 8.63
N GLN A 186 11.59 -22.90 9.73
CA GLN A 186 11.23 -21.49 9.87
C GLN A 186 11.94 -20.63 8.82
N GLN A 187 13.25 -20.81 8.63
CA GLN A 187 13.99 -20.07 7.62
C GLN A 187 13.49 -20.38 6.21
N ALA A 188 13.19 -21.64 5.90
CA ALA A 188 12.63 -22.01 4.59
C ALA A 188 11.26 -21.35 4.34
N VAL A 189 10.39 -21.34 5.35
CA VAL A 189 9.07 -20.70 5.28
C VAL A 189 9.19 -19.19 5.16
N GLU A 190 10.09 -18.56 5.91
CA GLU A 190 10.35 -17.11 5.86
C GLU A 190 10.92 -16.71 4.50
N LEU A 191 11.87 -17.49 3.96
CA LEU A 191 12.43 -17.27 2.63
C LEU A 191 11.37 -17.35 1.53
N GLU A 192 10.49 -18.36 1.59
CA GLU A 192 9.41 -18.50 0.62
C GLU A 192 8.35 -17.39 0.77
N SER A 193 8.07 -16.95 1.99
CA SER A 193 7.22 -15.79 2.25
C SER A 193 7.79 -14.52 1.61
N HIS A 194 9.09 -14.25 1.77
CA HIS A 194 9.75 -13.12 1.13
C HIS A 194 9.74 -13.22 -0.41
N ARG A 195 9.94 -14.42 -0.98
CA ARG A 195 9.83 -14.62 -2.44
C ARG A 195 8.42 -14.34 -2.94
N LYS A 196 7.41 -14.81 -2.21
CA LYS A 196 6.01 -14.58 -2.56
C LYS A 196 5.62 -13.10 -2.49
N LYS A 197 6.19 -12.32 -1.55
CA LYS A 197 5.96 -10.86 -1.48
C LYS A 197 6.46 -10.13 -2.73
N LEU A 198 7.50 -10.66 -3.38
CA LEU A 198 8.11 -10.09 -4.58
C LEU A 198 7.52 -10.63 -5.89
N ARG A 199 6.34 -11.25 -5.83
CA ARG A 199 5.63 -11.75 -7.00
C ARG A 199 4.21 -11.23 -7.02
N ASP A 200 3.75 -10.88 -8.21
CA ASP A 200 2.34 -10.56 -8.43
C ASP A 200 1.46 -11.82 -8.43
N ASP A 201 0.15 -11.62 -8.52
CA ASP A 201 -0.82 -12.71 -8.52
C ASP A 201 -0.76 -13.58 -9.80
N GLY A 202 -0.07 -13.11 -10.86
CA GLY A 202 0.24 -13.87 -12.07
C GLY A 202 1.51 -14.72 -11.94
N GLY A 203 2.30 -14.52 -10.88
CA GLY A 203 3.57 -15.19 -10.63
C GLY A 203 4.77 -14.49 -11.26
N GLU A 204 4.60 -13.29 -11.81
CA GLU A 204 5.71 -12.49 -12.33
C GLU A 204 6.47 -11.81 -11.19
N ASP A 205 7.81 -11.81 -11.27
CA ASP A 205 8.65 -11.14 -10.28
C ASP A 205 8.52 -9.61 -10.41
N LEU A 206 8.44 -8.92 -9.27
CA LEU A 206 8.41 -7.46 -9.20
C LEU A 206 9.81 -6.88 -9.48
N THR A 207 9.88 -5.86 -10.33
CA THR A 207 11.11 -5.07 -10.49
C THR A 207 11.39 -4.24 -9.22
N LYS A 208 12.57 -3.63 -9.14
CA LYS A 208 12.99 -2.83 -7.97
C LYS A 208 12.09 -1.62 -7.70
N GLU A 209 11.44 -1.11 -8.73
CA GLU A 209 10.59 0.07 -8.67
C GLU A 209 9.12 -0.28 -8.45
N GLU A 210 8.79 -1.55 -8.26
CA GLU A 210 7.41 -2.01 -8.20
C GLU A 210 7.04 -2.54 -6.81
N VAL A 211 5.78 -2.26 -6.46
CA VAL A 211 5.12 -2.72 -5.26
C VAL A 211 3.73 -3.24 -5.59
N ILE A 212 3.11 -3.96 -4.65
CA ILE A 212 1.75 -4.46 -4.80
C ILE A 212 0.80 -3.58 -3.97
N CYS A 213 -0.25 -3.06 -4.62
CA CYS A 213 -1.32 -2.37 -3.91
C CYS A 213 -1.98 -3.31 -2.89
N PRO A 214 -2.12 -2.95 -1.61
CA PRO A 214 -2.66 -3.84 -0.59
C PRO A 214 -4.13 -4.19 -0.84
N LEU A 215 -4.92 -3.24 -1.37
CA LEU A 215 -6.35 -3.42 -1.59
C LEU A 215 -6.66 -4.16 -2.90
N THR A 216 -6.08 -3.69 -4.02
CA THR A 216 -6.43 -4.21 -5.35
C THR A 216 -5.53 -5.35 -5.81
N ARG A 217 -4.41 -5.58 -5.11
CA ARG A 217 -3.36 -6.52 -5.48
C ARG A 217 -2.70 -6.24 -6.84
N GLN A 218 -3.00 -5.09 -7.45
CA GLN A 218 -2.39 -4.65 -8.70
C GLN A 218 -0.96 -4.16 -8.47
N VAL A 219 -0.11 -4.33 -9.47
CA VAL A 219 1.29 -3.87 -9.44
C VAL A 219 1.35 -2.37 -9.72
N ILE A 220 2.01 -1.63 -8.84
CA ILE A 220 2.25 -0.19 -8.93
C ILE A 220 3.73 0.03 -9.24
N ASN A 221 4.02 0.87 -10.24
CA ASN A 221 5.34 1.47 -10.40
C ASN A 221 5.48 2.63 -9.41
N ALA A 222 6.23 2.38 -8.33
CA ALA A 222 6.43 3.33 -7.25
C ALA A 222 7.20 4.58 -7.71
N SER A 223 8.25 4.40 -8.52
CA SER A 223 9.08 5.51 -9.01
C SER A 223 8.27 6.52 -9.83
N ASN A 224 7.52 6.02 -10.81
CA ASN A 224 6.65 6.84 -11.66
C ASN A 224 5.56 7.53 -10.83
N SER A 225 4.97 6.82 -9.88
CA SER A 225 3.93 7.39 -9.02
C SER A 225 4.49 8.53 -8.16
N LEU A 226 5.62 8.32 -7.49
CA LEU A 226 6.28 9.33 -6.66
C LEU A 226 6.64 10.60 -7.44
N ALA A 227 7.03 10.48 -8.71
CA ALA A 227 7.32 11.63 -9.57
C ALA A 227 6.11 12.55 -9.81
N THR A 228 4.89 12.10 -9.54
CA THR A 228 3.66 12.87 -9.77
C THR A 228 3.22 13.75 -8.60
N GLN A 229 3.93 13.72 -7.46
CA GLN A 229 3.49 14.34 -6.20
C GLN A 229 3.01 15.78 -6.37
N SER A 230 3.81 16.64 -7.04
CA SER A 230 3.43 18.05 -7.26
C SER A 230 2.09 18.21 -8.00
N HIS A 231 1.83 17.39 -9.02
CA HIS A 231 0.60 17.45 -9.79
C HIS A 231 -0.57 16.88 -8.99
N ALA A 232 -0.34 15.79 -8.24
CA ALA A 232 -1.35 15.17 -7.39
C ALA A 232 -1.77 16.09 -6.23
N THR A 233 -0.84 16.86 -5.65
CA THR A 233 -1.17 17.89 -4.65
C THR A 233 -2.09 18.95 -5.24
N GLN A 234 -1.76 19.49 -6.42
CA GLN A 234 -2.61 20.47 -7.10
C GLN A 234 -4.00 19.90 -7.43
N PHE A 235 -4.05 18.66 -7.90
CA PHE A 235 -5.30 17.98 -8.19
C PHE A 235 -6.18 17.81 -6.94
N MET A 236 -5.59 17.37 -5.83
CA MET A 236 -6.27 17.26 -4.53
C MET A 236 -6.82 18.62 -4.06
N MET A 237 -6.04 19.70 -4.19
CA MET A 237 -6.47 21.05 -3.83
C MET A 237 -7.70 21.49 -4.63
N LEU A 238 -7.76 21.17 -5.94
CA LEU A 238 -8.93 21.46 -6.75
C LEU A 238 -10.16 20.66 -6.31
N ILE A 239 -10.00 19.38 -5.95
CA ILE A 239 -11.09 18.56 -5.41
C ILE A 239 -11.62 19.14 -4.10
N VAL A 240 -10.73 19.55 -3.19
CA VAL A 240 -11.10 20.19 -1.93
C VAL A 240 -11.94 21.44 -2.18
N VAL A 241 -11.53 22.31 -3.11
CA VAL A 241 -12.31 23.51 -3.43
C VAL A 241 -13.65 23.20 -4.09
N LEU A 242 -13.72 22.21 -4.98
CA LEU A 242 -15.00 21.79 -5.55
C LEU A 242 -15.94 21.28 -4.44
N ALA A 243 -15.43 20.51 -3.48
CA ALA A 243 -16.20 20.04 -2.32
C ALA A 243 -16.68 21.20 -1.43
N GLN A 244 -15.82 22.20 -1.18
CA GLN A 244 -16.19 23.41 -0.43
C GLN A 244 -17.27 24.24 -1.15
N LEU A 245 -17.13 24.45 -2.46
CA LEU A 245 -18.13 25.16 -3.27
C LEU A 245 -19.46 24.42 -3.35
N ALA A 246 -19.43 23.08 -3.38
CA ALA A 246 -20.62 22.23 -3.31
C ALA A 246 -21.19 22.07 -1.89
N LYS A 247 -20.53 22.62 -0.86
CA LYS A 247 -20.92 22.54 0.56
C LYS A 247 -21.07 21.10 1.05
N ILE A 248 -20.17 20.21 0.62
CA ILE A 248 -20.12 18.82 1.05
C ILE A 248 -19.79 18.78 2.54
N LYS A 249 -20.55 17.99 3.30
CA LYS A 249 -20.29 17.74 4.73
C LYS A 249 -19.72 16.34 4.86
N ASN A 250 -18.42 16.24 5.08
CA ASN A 250 -17.73 14.97 5.23
C ASN A 250 -16.69 15.09 6.34
N SER A 251 -16.82 14.28 7.38
CA SER A 251 -15.96 14.37 8.57
C SER A 251 -14.49 14.07 8.28
N GLU A 252 -14.20 13.13 7.37
CA GLU A 252 -12.84 12.77 7.00
C GLU A 252 -12.17 13.91 6.21
N LEU A 253 -12.92 14.54 5.31
CA LEU A 253 -12.47 15.72 4.57
C LEU A 253 -12.27 16.92 5.51
N ASP A 254 -13.19 17.15 6.45
CA ASP A 254 -13.09 18.24 7.42
C ASP A 254 -11.89 18.03 8.36
N GLU A 255 -11.63 16.79 8.78
CA GLU A 255 -10.45 16.41 9.57
C GLU A 255 -9.16 16.61 8.77
N PHE A 256 -9.12 16.14 7.52
CA PHE A 256 -8.01 16.36 6.60
C PHE A 256 -7.71 17.85 6.39
N ILE A 257 -8.74 18.68 6.13
CA ILE A 257 -8.55 20.13 5.96
C ILE A 257 -8.02 20.76 7.25
N SER A 258 -8.50 20.29 8.41
CA SER A 258 -8.09 20.82 9.72
C SER A 258 -6.67 20.41 10.12
N SER A 259 -6.12 19.34 9.55
CA SER A 259 -4.72 18.93 9.75
C SER A 259 -3.74 19.73 8.89
N GLN A 260 -4.21 20.41 7.83
CA GLN A 260 -3.36 21.23 6.97
C GLN A 260 -2.99 22.57 7.61
N ASP A 261 -2.07 23.30 6.97
CA ASP A 261 -1.77 24.69 7.29
C ASP A 261 -3.05 25.55 7.35
N ASN A 262 -3.09 26.52 8.28
CA ASN A 262 -4.24 27.43 8.46
C ASN A 262 -4.70 28.15 7.17
N ASP A 263 -3.82 28.31 6.19
CA ASP A 263 -4.08 29.00 4.92
C ASP A 263 -4.39 28.05 3.74
N TYR A 264 -4.44 26.73 4.00
CA TYR A 264 -4.61 25.71 2.95
C TYR A 264 -5.84 25.95 2.07
N VAL A 265 -6.99 26.24 2.68
CA VAL A 265 -8.24 26.51 1.95
C VAL A 265 -8.09 27.70 1.01
N ASN A 266 -7.41 28.78 1.43
CA ASN A 266 -7.17 29.94 0.57
C ASN A 266 -6.26 29.58 -0.60
N LYS A 267 -5.17 28.83 -0.36
CA LYS A 267 -4.27 28.33 -1.42
C LYS A 267 -5.04 27.49 -2.44
N CYS A 268 -5.99 26.66 -2.00
CA CYS A 268 -6.84 25.90 -2.91
C CYS A 268 -7.68 26.84 -3.79
N PHE A 269 -8.28 27.89 -3.23
CA PHE A 269 -9.05 28.87 -4.02
C PHE A 269 -8.18 29.67 -5.00
N GLU A 270 -6.95 30.01 -4.61
CA GLU A 270 -5.96 30.61 -5.51
C GLU A 270 -5.62 29.69 -6.68
N LEU A 271 -5.42 28.39 -6.40
CA LEU A 271 -5.18 27.40 -7.44
C LEU A 271 -6.37 27.26 -8.38
N LEU A 272 -7.61 27.26 -7.87
CA LEU A 272 -8.80 27.30 -8.72
C LEU A 272 -8.79 28.54 -9.61
N GLN A 273 -8.44 29.71 -9.07
CA GLN A 273 -8.37 30.94 -9.86
C GLN A 273 -7.31 30.86 -10.97
N GLN A 274 -6.16 30.23 -10.72
CA GLN A 274 -5.15 29.96 -11.74
C GLN A 274 -5.71 29.00 -12.81
N TYR A 275 -6.35 27.92 -12.38
CA TYR A 275 -6.93 26.91 -13.27
C TYR A 275 -8.00 27.50 -14.19
N VAL A 276 -8.92 28.33 -13.70
CA VAL A 276 -9.98 28.90 -14.55
C VAL A 276 -9.46 29.92 -15.57
N LYS A 277 -8.33 30.58 -15.28
CA LYS A 277 -7.68 31.52 -16.21
C LYS A 277 -6.96 30.78 -17.34
N ASP A 278 -6.25 29.71 -17.00
CA ASP A 278 -5.49 28.90 -17.96
C ASP A 278 -5.34 27.45 -17.47
N PRO A 279 -6.28 26.55 -17.81
CA PRO A 279 -6.26 25.17 -17.35
C PRO A 279 -4.99 24.41 -17.76
N LYS A 280 -4.34 24.82 -18.86
CA LYS A 280 -3.15 24.14 -19.41
C LYS A 280 -1.91 24.35 -18.54
N GLN A 281 -1.90 25.33 -17.64
CA GLN A 281 -0.77 25.60 -16.77
C GLN A 281 -0.51 24.48 -15.76
N LEU A 282 -1.53 23.71 -15.37
CA LEU A 282 -1.37 22.63 -14.40
C LEU A 282 -0.95 21.29 -15.03
N LEU A 283 -0.74 21.25 -16.35
CA LEU A 283 -0.22 20.08 -17.10
C LEU A 283 -0.89 18.73 -16.76
N PHE A 284 -2.19 18.75 -16.43
CA PHE A 284 -2.92 17.52 -16.17
C PHE A 284 -3.11 16.69 -17.44
N THR A 285 -3.20 15.38 -17.27
CA THR A 285 -3.55 14.45 -18.35
C THR A 285 -5.01 14.63 -18.78
N GLU A 286 -5.36 14.12 -19.96
CA GLU A 286 -6.75 14.14 -20.44
C GLU A 286 -7.70 13.45 -19.46
N GLN A 287 -7.28 12.30 -18.90
CA GLN A 287 -8.06 11.56 -17.91
C GLN A 287 -8.29 12.38 -16.62
N GLN A 288 -7.28 13.11 -16.15
CA GLN A 288 -7.40 13.98 -14.99
C GLN A 288 -8.35 15.16 -15.26
N HIS A 289 -8.28 15.77 -16.44
CA HIS A 289 -9.21 16.84 -16.83
C HIS A 289 -10.64 16.33 -16.97
N GLU A 290 -10.85 15.17 -17.61
CA GLU A 290 -12.15 14.53 -17.71
C GLU A 290 -12.74 14.26 -16.32
N PHE A 291 -11.89 13.80 -15.40
CA PHE A 291 -12.27 13.57 -14.02
C PHE A 291 -12.74 14.85 -13.30
N LEU A 292 -11.95 15.92 -13.36
CA LEU A 292 -12.36 17.21 -12.78
C LEU A 292 -13.67 17.73 -13.39
N ASN A 293 -13.86 17.50 -14.69
CA ASN A 293 -15.08 17.91 -15.39
C ASN A 293 -16.31 17.13 -14.93
N GLN A 294 -16.16 15.84 -14.61
CA GLN A 294 -17.22 15.03 -13.98
C GLN A 294 -17.60 15.59 -12.61
N LEU A 295 -16.65 16.15 -11.86
CA LEU A 295 -16.92 16.83 -10.58
C LEU A 295 -17.47 18.26 -10.74
N GLY A 296 -17.80 18.70 -11.96
CA GLY A 296 -18.42 20.00 -12.20
C GLY A 296 -17.44 21.14 -12.53
N MET A 297 -16.16 20.86 -12.77
CA MET A 297 -15.17 21.89 -13.13
C MET A 297 -15.56 22.67 -14.40
N ASN A 298 -16.18 22.01 -15.39
CA ASN A 298 -16.72 22.69 -16.57
C ASN A 298 -17.79 23.74 -16.24
N LYS A 299 -18.63 23.48 -15.22
CA LYS A 299 -19.65 24.45 -14.77
C LYS A 299 -18.98 25.65 -14.10
N VAL A 300 -17.93 25.42 -13.32
CA VAL A 300 -17.11 26.50 -12.73
C VAL A 300 -16.50 27.37 -13.81
N LEU A 301 -15.88 26.76 -14.84
CA LEU A 301 -15.30 27.48 -15.97
C LEU A 301 -16.34 28.33 -16.71
N GLN A 302 -17.53 27.78 -16.99
CA GLN A 302 -18.62 28.51 -17.63
C GLN A 302 -19.08 29.71 -16.79
N GLN A 303 -19.32 29.50 -15.50
CA GLN A 303 -19.79 30.57 -14.60
C GLN A 303 -18.74 31.68 -14.43
N TRP A 304 -17.45 31.33 -14.42
CA TRP A 304 -16.35 32.30 -14.43
C TRP A 304 -16.32 33.13 -15.73
N GLN A 305 -16.45 32.48 -16.88
CA GLN A 305 -16.49 33.16 -18.18
C GLN A 305 -17.67 34.13 -18.29
N THR A 306 -18.87 33.71 -17.88
CA THR A 306 -20.07 34.56 -17.91
C THR A 306 -19.89 35.81 -17.05
N GLN A 307 -19.27 35.69 -15.87
CA GLN A 307 -19.01 36.84 -14.99
C GLN A 307 -17.96 37.80 -15.56
N ASN A 308 -16.85 37.29 -16.11
CA ASN A 308 -15.86 38.14 -16.77
C ASN A 308 -16.44 38.92 -17.96
N ILE A 309 -17.36 38.30 -18.73
CA ILE A 309 -18.03 38.98 -19.84
C ILE A 309 -18.94 40.10 -19.32
N HIS A 310 -19.65 39.89 -18.20
CA HIS A 310 -20.50 40.93 -17.60
C HIS A 310 -19.71 42.09 -16.99
N GLU A 311 -18.57 41.82 -16.34
CA GLU A 311 -17.68 42.87 -15.81
C GLU A 311 -17.05 43.70 -16.94
N HIS A 312 -16.62 43.07 -18.04
CA HIS A 312 -16.10 43.79 -19.21
C HIS A 312 -17.17 44.54 -20.02
N SER A 313 -18.44 44.12 -19.96
CA SER A 313 -19.54 44.84 -20.60
C SER A 313 -20.00 46.05 -19.78
N ALA A 314 -20.01 45.94 -18.44
CA ALA A 314 -20.36 47.05 -17.55
C ALA A 314 -19.36 48.22 -17.63
N VAL A 315 -18.07 47.93 -17.81
CA VAL A 315 -17.01 48.95 -17.97
C VAL A 315 -17.10 49.69 -19.31
N LYS A 316 -17.78 49.14 -20.32
CA LYS A 316 -17.99 49.82 -21.62
C LYS A 316 -19.20 50.75 -21.67
N THR A 317 -20.01 50.80 -20.60
CA THR A 317 -21.25 51.59 -20.56
C THR A 317 -21.18 52.89 -19.76
N GLU A 318 -20.04 53.23 -19.15
CA GLU A 318 -19.91 54.47 -18.33
C GLU A 318 -19.32 55.69 -19.05
N ASP A 319 -19.08 55.64 -20.37
CA ASP A 319 -18.77 56.85 -21.15
C ASP A 319 -19.57 56.88 -22.45
N LYS A 320 -20.81 57.40 -22.38
CA LYS A 320 -21.45 58.20 -23.44
C LYS A 320 -22.79 58.75 -22.97
N GLU A 321 -22.79 60.03 -22.61
CA GLU A 321 -23.99 60.87 -22.62
C GLU A 321 -24.57 61.02 -24.04
N PRO A 322 -25.86 61.35 -24.17
CA PRO A 322 -26.66 61.06 -25.35
C PRO A 322 -26.58 62.17 -26.39
N SER A 323 -26.49 61.80 -27.68
CA SER A 323 -26.85 62.72 -28.76
C SER A 323 -27.76 62.04 -29.78
N ASN A 324 -28.99 62.55 -29.82
CA ASN A 324 -29.93 62.67 -30.92
C ASN A 324 -30.32 61.47 -31.79
N GLN A 325 -31.65 61.36 -31.87
CA GLN A 325 -32.47 60.67 -32.85
C GLN A 325 -31.96 60.85 -34.29
N GLU A 326 -32.03 59.77 -35.06
CA GLU A 326 -32.72 59.79 -36.34
C GLU A 326 -33.20 58.38 -36.72
N SER A 327 -34.48 58.33 -37.07
CA SER A 327 -35.25 57.20 -37.58
C SER A 327 -34.80 56.77 -38.98
N ILE A 328 -34.80 55.46 -39.26
CA ILE A 328 -35.24 54.87 -40.54
C ILE A 328 -35.77 53.45 -40.27
N SER A 329 -36.96 53.19 -40.78
CA SER A 329 -37.66 51.92 -40.88
C SER A 329 -37.31 51.20 -42.19
N LEU A 330 -37.26 49.86 -42.19
CA LEU A 330 -38.10 48.95 -43.01
C LEU A 330 -37.48 47.54 -43.18
N ALA A 331 -38.35 46.55 -42.92
CA ALA A 331 -38.59 45.30 -43.65
C ALA A 331 -37.49 44.23 -43.79
N GLY A 332 -37.86 43.01 -43.39
CA GLY A 332 -37.16 41.78 -43.71
C GLY A 332 -37.79 40.54 -43.06
N VAL A 333 -38.98 40.17 -43.51
CA VAL A 333 -39.68 38.90 -43.20
C VAL A 333 -38.83 37.70 -43.63
N LYS A 334 -38.76 36.66 -42.79
CA LYS A 334 -38.92 35.26 -43.22
C LYS A 334 -39.20 34.34 -42.03
N ASP A 335 -40.43 33.85 -42.01
CA ASP A 335 -40.91 32.67 -41.30
C ASP A 335 -40.15 31.42 -41.76
N ILE A 336 -39.84 30.51 -40.82
CA ILE A 336 -39.86 29.06 -41.06
C ILE A 336 -40.49 28.42 -39.82
N GLU A 337 -41.66 27.82 -40.04
CA GLU A 337 -42.40 26.96 -39.11
C GLU A 337 -41.84 25.52 -39.11
N ILE A 338 -41.85 24.93 -37.91
CA ILE A 338 -42.20 23.53 -37.53
C ILE A 338 -41.28 22.40 -38.02
N ASP A 339 -40.63 21.70 -37.07
CA ASP A 339 -41.04 20.32 -36.80
C ASP A 339 -40.64 19.82 -35.40
N SER A 340 -41.67 19.42 -34.67
CA SER A 340 -41.65 18.74 -33.38
C SER A 340 -41.36 17.25 -33.57
N VAL A 341 -40.32 16.73 -32.93
CA VAL A 341 -40.19 15.30 -32.65
C VAL A 341 -39.74 15.10 -31.21
N GLU A 342 -40.70 14.72 -30.38
CA GLU A 342 -40.47 14.06 -29.10
C GLU A 342 -39.61 12.82 -29.32
N LYS A 343 -38.46 12.72 -28.62
CA LYS A 343 -37.83 11.45 -28.29
C LYS A 343 -37.44 11.46 -26.83
N HIS A 344 -38.16 10.64 -26.07
CA HIS A 344 -37.81 10.19 -24.73
C HIS A 344 -36.34 9.79 -24.67
N GLN A 345 -35.53 10.52 -23.90
CA GLN A 345 -34.25 10.02 -23.42
C GLN A 345 -34.46 9.39 -22.05
N HIS A 346 -34.31 8.07 -22.05
CA HIS A 346 -34.13 7.23 -20.88
C HIS A 346 -33.10 7.84 -19.91
N SER A 347 -33.46 7.79 -18.63
CA SER A 347 -32.58 8.07 -17.50
C SER A 347 -31.20 7.41 -17.66
N PRO A 348 -30.09 8.13 -17.43
CA PRO A 348 -28.80 7.49 -17.30
C PRO A 348 -28.84 6.67 -16.01
N SER A 349 -28.73 5.37 -16.19
CA SER A 349 -28.60 4.38 -15.14
C SER A 349 -27.30 4.61 -14.37
N ALA A 350 -27.33 4.30 -13.07
CA ALA A 350 -26.24 4.39 -12.10
C ALA A 350 -24.82 4.18 -12.66
N CYS A 351 -23.94 5.14 -12.33
CA CYS A 351 -22.49 5.07 -12.47
C CYS A 351 -21.95 3.71 -12.00
N ARG A 352 -21.37 2.94 -12.91
CA ARG A 352 -20.63 1.69 -12.62
C ARG A 352 -19.13 1.97 -12.76
N PHE A 353 -18.52 2.63 -11.79
CA PHE A 353 -17.05 2.78 -11.71
C PHE A 353 -16.37 1.71 -10.87
N PHE A 354 -17.14 0.81 -10.26
CA PHE A 354 -16.63 -0.34 -9.51
C PHE A 354 -17.29 -1.62 -10.01
N LYS A 355 -16.66 -2.28 -10.99
CA LYS A 355 -16.75 -3.73 -11.08
C LYS A 355 -15.47 -4.28 -10.48
N LEU A 356 -15.53 -4.72 -9.22
CA LEU A 356 -14.77 -5.89 -8.83
C LEU A 356 -15.30 -7.03 -9.70
N THR A 357 -14.67 -7.29 -10.85
CA THR A 357 -14.98 -8.50 -11.61
C THR A 357 -14.54 -9.68 -10.74
N PRO A 358 -15.45 -10.55 -10.27
CA PRO A 358 -15.03 -11.87 -9.86
C PRO A 358 -14.52 -12.54 -11.14
N LYS A 359 -13.27 -13.00 -11.15
CA LYS A 359 -12.79 -13.91 -12.20
C LYS A 359 -13.73 -15.12 -12.19
N SER A 360 -14.55 -15.24 -13.22
CA SER A 360 -15.27 -16.47 -13.53
C SER A 360 -14.22 -17.54 -13.84
N ASN A 361 -14.12 -18.54 -12.99
CA ASN A 361 -13.47 -19.81 -13.34
C ASN A 361 -14.33 -20.48 -14.41
N GLU A 362 -13.95 -20.33 -15.68
CA GLU A 362 -14.38 -21.24 -16.74
C GLU A 362 -13.39 -22.40 -16.86
N GLY A 363 -13.93 -23.62 -16.89
CA GLY A 363 -13.22 -24.88 -17.15
C GLY A 363 -12.93 -25.66 -15.87
N THR A 364 -13.70 -26.66 -15.47
CA THR A 364 -14.19 -27.77 -16.29
C THR A 364 -15.34 -28.48 -15.56
N GLU A 365 -16.51 -28.50 -16.18
CA GLU A 365 -17.56 -29.47 -15.87
C GLU A 365 -17.04 -30.88 -16.23
N LYS A 366 -16.87 -31.73 -15.22
CA LYS A 366 -16.94 -33.19 -15.41
C LYS A 366 -18.17 -33.70 -14.71
N THR A 367 -19.18 -33.94 -15.53
CA THR A 367 -20.35 -34.77 -15.25
C THR A 367 -19.88 -36.14 -14.75
N LEU A 368 -20.16 -36.47 -13.49
CA LEU A 368 -20.13 -37.83 -13.00
C LEU A 368 -21.57 -38.28 -12.77
N SER A 369 -22.12 -38.94 -13.77
CA SER A 369 -23.29 -39.81 -13.63
C SER A 369 -22.88 -41.06 -12.86
N TYR A 370 -23.47 -41.28 -11.70
CA TYR A 370 -23.57 -42.61 -11.09
C TYR A 370 -24.95 -42.75 -10.45
N THR A 371 -25.74 -43.64 -11.05
CA THR A 371 -26.81 -44.43 -10.43
C THR A 371 -26.59 -45.87 -10.92
N PRO A 372 -27.01 -46.90 -10.17
CA PRO A 372 -28.05 -46.91 -9.14
C PRO A 372 -27.55 -46.77 -7.71
#